data_AF-A0A2E6ZN40-F1
#
_entry.id   AF-A0A2E6ZN40-F1
#
_cell.length_a   1.000
_cell.length_b   1.000
_cell.length_c   1.000
_cell.angle_alpha   90.00
_cell.angle_beta   90.00
_cell.angle_gamma   90.00
#
_symmetry.space_group_name_H-M   'P 1'
#
loop_
_entity.id
_entity.type
_entity.pdbx_description
1 polymer ?
#
loop_
_entity_poly.entity_id
_entity_poly.type
_entity_poly.pdbx_seq_one_letter_code
_entity_poly.pdbx_strand_id
1 'polypeptide(L)'
;MIKWVLVLILGVAVILVGSAGRIPFTEKSLALSEETQQKAAEAYTPILSRSEALSRVKTWISENCANGPKYLLNKNKFDATWMRMPRTNDHHLRGYNEWTINDQASGAMWRFYEDTGEVITAKGDC
;
A
#
# COMPACT_ATOMS: atom_id res chain seq x y z
N MET A 1 -38.63 -27.21 44.85
CA MET A 1 -38.39 -27.25 43.39
C MET A 1 -38.68 -25.91 42.69
N ILE A 2 -39.77 -25.20 43.03
CA ILE A 2 -40.13 -23.89 42.42
C ILE A 2 -39.05 -22.78 42.50
N LYS A 3 -38.27 -22.71 43.59
CA LYS A 3 -37.21 -21.68 43.72
C LYS A 3 -36.09 -21.81 42.68
N TRP A 4 -35.74 -23.03 42.27
CA TRP A 4 -34.68 -23.27 41.27
C TRP A 4 -35.15 -22.96 39.85
N VAL A 5 -36.45 -23.12 39.56
CA VAL A 5 -37.04 -22.74 38.27
C VAL A 5 -37.01 -21.22 38.08
N LEU A 6 -37.27 -20.46 39.14
CA LEU A 6 -37.20 -18.99 39.12
C LEU A 6 -35.78 -18.47 38.83
N VAL A 7 -34.76 -19.12 39.39
CA VAL A 7 -33.34 -18.78 39.14
C VAL A 7 -32.95 -19.07 37.70
N LEU A 8 -33.42 -20.20 37.13
CA LEU A 8 -33.18 -20.54 35.72
C LEU A 8 -33.84 -19.54 34.76
N ILE A 9 -35.08 -19.12 35.03
CA ILE A 9 -35.79 -18.15 34.19
C ILE A 9 -35.10 -16.78 34.22
N LEU A 10 -34.66 -16.32 35.39
CA LEU A 10 -33.91 -15.06 35.52
C LEU A 10 -32.55 -15.13 34.82
N GLY A 11 -31.84 -16.27 34.93
CA GLY A 11 -30.56 -16.48 34.23
C GLY A 11 -30.73 -16.43 32.71
N VAL A 12 -31.76 -17.08 32.17
CA VAL A 12 -32.07 -17.07 30.73
C VAL A 12 -32.46 -15.67 30.24
N ALA A 13 -33.23 -14.92 31.04
CA ALA A 13 -33.61 -13.55 30.71
C ALA A 13 -32.39 -12.61 30.62
N VAL A 14 -31.41 -12.73 31.52
CA VAL A 14 -30.17 -11.93 31.49
C VAL A 14 -29.32 -12.26 30.26
N ILE A 15 -29.22 -13.54 29.89
CA ILE A 15 -28.47 -13.99 28.69
C ILE A 15 -29.15 -13.48 27.41
N LEU A 16 -30.48 -13.50 27.35
CA LEU A 16 -31.24 -12.98 26.19
C LEU A 16 -31.11 -11.46 26.05
N VAL A 17 -31.14 -10.70 27.14
CA VAL A 17 -30.93 -9.24 27.09
C VAL A 17 -29.48 -8.89 26.75
N GLY A 18 -28.50 -9.63 27.28
CA GLY A 18 -27.08 -9.45 26.96
C GLY A 18 -26.72 -9.79 25.51
N SER A 19 -27.41 -10.76 24.90
CA SER A 19 -27.21 -11.14 23.49
C SER A 19 -27.99 -10.27 22.50
N ALA A 20 -29.12 -9.68 22.91
CA ALA A 20 -29.86 -8.67 22.14
C ALA A 20 -29.22 -7.28 22.20
N GLY A 21 -28.32 -7.05 23.17
CA GLY A 21 -27.38 -5.93 23.21
C GLY A 21 -26.31 -6.04 22.12
N ARG A 22 -26.73 -6.16 20.86
CA ARG A 22 -25.91 -5.68 19.75
C ARG A 22 -25.74 -4.20 20.01
N ILE A 23 -24.60 -3.83 20.60
CA ILE A 23 -24.06 -2.48 20.45
C ILE A 23 -24.22 -2.21 18.96
N PRO A 24 -25.02 -1.21 18.54
CA PRO A 24 -24.93 -0.78 17.18
C PRO A 24 -23.52 -0.20 17.13
N PHE A 25 -22.56 -1.01 16.71
CA PHE A 25 -21.57 -0.54 15.78
C PHE A 25 -22.42 -0.03 14.61
N THR A 26 -22.96 1.17 14.78
CA THR A 26 -23.00 2.11 13.69
C THR A 26 -21.54 2.14 13.31
N GLU A 27 -21.20 1.35 12.29
CA GLU A 27 -20.24 1.81 11.34
C GLU A 27 -20.77 3.21 10.97
N LYS A 28 -20.30 4.22 11.69
CA LYS A 28 -20.08 5.51 11.07
C LYS A 28 -19.10 5.15 9.96
N SER A 29 -19.65 4.67 8.84
CA SER A 29 -19.16 5.06 7.55
C SER A 29 -19.04 6.56 7.70
N LEU A 30 -17.83 7.03 7.94
CA LEU A 30 -17.49 8.41 7.71
C LEU A 30 -17.77 8.53 6.22
N ALA A 31 -19.02 8.89 5.90
CA ALA A 31 -19.46 9.15 4.55
C ALA A 31 -18.66 10.38 4.14
N LEU A 32 -17.44 10.13 3.69
CA LEU A 32 -16.59 11.13 3.06
C LEU A 32 -17.46 11.68 1.95
N SER A 33 -17.71 12.99 2.00
CA SER A 33 -18.43 13.66 0.92
C SER A 33 -17.80 13.28 -0.42
N GLU A 34 -18.59 13.27 -1.49
CA GLU A 34 -18.08 12.97 -2.84
C GLU A 34 -16.85 13.83 -3.17
N GLU A 35 -16.86 15.09 -2.74
CA GLU A 35 -15.73 16.01 -2.85
C GLU A 35 -14.47 15.52 -2.09
N THR A 36 -14.63 14.97 -0.89
CA THR A 36 -13.50 14.41 -0.13
C THR A 36 -12.99 13.12 -0.75
N GLN A 37 -13.87 12.30 -1.34
CA GLN A 37 -13.47 11.09 -2.05
C GLN A 37 -12.74 11.43 -3.36
N GLN A 38 -13.19 12.44 -4.09
CA GLN A 38 -12.53 12.92 -5.31
C GLN A 38 -11.16 13.55 -5.00
N LYS A 39 -11.09 14.45 -4.00
CA LYS A 39 -9.81 15.02 -3.55
C LYS A 39 -8.84 13.95 -3.04
N ALA A 40 -9.37 12.93 -2.37
CA ALA A 40 -8.59 11.75 -2.03
C ALA A 40 -8.11 11.06 -3.32
N ALA A 41 -8.99 10.67 -4.22
CA ALA A 41 -8.62 9.98 -5.46
C ALA A 41 -7.56 10.73 -6.26
N GLU A 42 -7.69 12.05 -6.43
CA GLU A 42 -6.70 12.91 -7.08
C GLU A 42 -5.35 12.90 -6.35
N ALA A 43 -5.35 12.99 -5.03
CA ALA A 43 -4.13 12.93 -4.22
C ALA A 43 -3.53 11.51 -4.12
N TYR A 44 -4.30 10.47 -4.46
CA TYR A 44 -3.90 9.05 -4.37
C TYR A 44 -3.73 8.40 -5.74
N THR A 45 -3.62 9.20 -6.81
CA THR A 45 -3.36 8.70 -8.17
C THR A 45 -1.92 9.02 -8.55
N PRO A 46 -1.13 8.03 -9.01
CA PRO A 46 0.21 8.32 -9.53
C PRO A 46 0.14 9.24 -10.74
N ILE A 47 1.15 10.12 -10.89
CA ILE A 47 1.23 11.00 -12.07
C ILE A 47 1.54 10.18 -13.32
N LEU A 48 2.41 9.17 -13.17
CA LEU A 48 2.83 8.30 -14.26
C LEU A 48 2.06 6.99 -14.26
N SER A 49 1.85 6.42 -15.43
CA SER A 49 1.41 5.03 -15.53
C SER A 49 2.50 4.07 -15.06
N ARG A 50 2.08 2.87 -14.63
CA ARG A 50 3.00 1.79 -14.26
C ARG A 50 4.02 1.47 -15.37
N SER A 51 3.57 1.50 -16.63
CA SER A 51 4.44 1.27 -17.81
C SER A 51 5.49 2.36 -17.98
N GLU A 52 5.13 3.62 -17.74
CA GLU A 52 6.07 4.75 -17.82
C GLU A 52 7.10 4.68 -16.70
N ALA A 53 6.68 4.39 -15.47
CA ALA A 53 7.61 4.20 -14.34
C ALA A 53 8.61 3.06 -14.63
N LEU A 54 8.12 1.92 -15.12
CA LEU A 54 8.98 0.80 -15.55
C LEU A 54 9.93 1.21 -16.67
N SER A 55 9.48 1.99 -17.65
CA SER A 55 10.31 2.45 -18.75
C SER A 55 11.43 3.37 -18.24
N ARG A 56 11.10 4.34 -17.39
CA ARG A 56 12.09 5.28 -16.83
C ARG A 56 13.18 4.57 -16.06
N VAL A 57 12.83 3.62 -15.20
CA VAL A 57 13.81 2.85 -14.44
C VAL A 57 14.67 1.97 -15.36
N LYS A 58 14.09 1.34 -16.39
CA LYS A 58 14.87 0.54 -17.36
C LYS A 58 15.88 1.40 -18.13
N THR A 59 15.47 2.59 -18.56
CA THR A 59 16.37 3.56 -19.20
C THR A 59 17.47 3.97 -18.24
N TRP A 60 17.13 4.36 -17.02
CA TRP A 60 18.11 4.75 -16.00
C TRP A 60 19.13 3.64 -15.71
N ILE A 61 18.69 2.38 -15.56
CA ILE A 61 19.57 1.22 -15.39
C ILE A 61 20.54 1.08 -16.57
N SER A 62 20.04 1.27 -17.79
CA SER A 62 20.88 1.17 -19.00
C SER A 62 21.94 2.26 -19.09
N GLU A 63 21.66 3.44 -18.55
CA GLU A 63 22.53 4.61 -18.66
C GLU A 63 23.49 4.75 -17.48
N ASN A 64 23.08 4.31 -16.28
CA ASN A 64 23.77 4.62 -15.02
C ASN A 64 24.35 3.38 -14.32
N CYS A 65 23.91 2.16 -14.62
CA CYS A 65 24.41 0.96 -13.96
C CYS A 65 25.43 0.21 -14.82
N ALA A 66 26.65 -0.01 -14.30
CA ALA A 66 27.66 -0.83 -14.96
C ALA A 66 27.18 -2.28 -15.18
N ASN A 67 26.46 -2.85 -14.21
CA ASN A 67 25.85 -4.17 -14.32
C ASN A 67 24.42 -4.13 -14.89
N GLY A 68 23.98 -3.00 -15.46
CA GLY A 68 22.63 -2.84 -16.03
C GLY A 68 22.22 -3.96 -16.99
N PRO A 69 23.08 -4.43 -17.92
CA PRO A 69 22.75 -5.52 -18.84
C PRO A 69 22.26 -6.80 -18.13
N LYS A 70 22.84 -7.17 -16.98
CA LYS A 70 22.46 -8.35 -16.19
C LYS A 70 20.98 -8.28 -15.77
N TYR A 71 20.52 -7.11 -15.35
CA TYR A 71 19.14 -6.89 -14.92
C TYR A 71 18.18 -6.77 -16.11
N LEU A 72 18.60 -6.08 -17.16
CA LEU A 72 17.76 -5.83 -18.34
C LEU A 72 17.47 -7.09 -19.15
N LEU A 73 18.23 -8.18 -18.98
CA LEU A 73 17.91 -9.51 -19.53
C LEU A 73 16.55 -10.03 -19.02
N ASN A 74 16.18 -9.72 -17.77
CA ASN A 74 14.93 -10.15 -17.14
C ASN A 74 13.91 -9.01 -17.01
N LYS A 75 14.01 -7.96 -17.85
CA LYS A 75 13.16 -6.75 -17.78
C LYS A 75 11.65 -6.99 -17.86
N ASN A 76 11.22 -8.16 -18.35
CA ASN A 76 9.82 -8.60 -18.40
C ASN A 76 9.31 -9.09 -17.04
N LYS A 77 10.20 -9.46 -16.12
CA LYS A 77 9.89 -9.87 -14.76
C LYS A 77 9.91 -8.70 -13.77
N PHE A 78 10.07 -7.48 -14.26
CA PHE A 78 10.03 -6.30 -13.41
C PHE A 78 8.58 -6.03 -13.01
N ASP A 79 8.36 -5.96 -11.71
CA ASP A 79 7.12 -5.47 -11.14
C ASP A 79 7.30 -4.03 -10.67
N ALA A 80 6.20 -3.27 -10.63
CA ALA A 80 6.21 -1.88 -10.22
C ALA A 80 5.00 -1.63 -9.33
N THR A 81 5.27 -1.23 -8.10
CA THR A 81 4.27 -0.89 -7.09
C THR A 81 4.42 0.58 -6.75
N TRP A 82 3.33 1.33 -6.84
CA TRP A 82 3.30 2.71 -6.39
C TRP A 82 2.96 2.78 -4.90
N MET A 83 3.61 3.68 -4.18
CA MET A 83 3.31 3.97 -2.80
C MET A 83 3.35 5.45 -2.51
N ARG A 84 2.41 5.86 -1.66
CA ARG A 84 2.40 7.17 -1.02
C ARG A 84 3.20 7.11 0.27
N MET A 85 4.02 8.14 0.53
CA MET A 85 4.85 8.28 1.73
C MET A 85 5.81 7.09 1.92
N PRO A 86 6.95 7.08 1.22
CA PRO A 86 7.90 5.98 1.32
C PRO A 86 8.37 5.75 2.77
N ARG A 87 8.31 4.50 3.22
CA ARG A 87 8.44 4.10 4.64
C ARG A 87 9.83 4.26 5.26
N THR A 88 10.87 4.47 4.47
CA THR A 88 12.26 4.41 4.95
C THR A 88 12.92 5.77 4.83
N ASN A 89 13.92 6.08 5.66
CA ASN A 89 14.81 7.22 5.43
C ASN A 89 16.07 6.74 4.70
N ASP A 90 16.25 7.10 3.42
CA ASP A 90 17.45 6.75 2.62
C ASP A 90 18.31 7.97 2.27
N HIS A 91 18.09 9.13 2.91
CA HIS A 91 18.87 10.36 2.74
C HIS A 91 18.80 11.03 1.35
N HIS A 92 17.87 10.61 0.48
CA HIS A 92 17.63 11.26 -0.82
C HIS A 92 16.58 12.38 -0.75
N LEU A 93 16.60 13.26 -1.75
CA LEU A 93 15.56 14.28 -1.95
C LEU A 93 14.34 13.61 -2.56
N ARG A 94 13.35 13.35 -1.70
CA ARG A 94 12.13 12.64 -2.09
C ARG A 94 10.95 13.57 -2.02
N GLY A 95 10.00 13.35 -2.90
CA GLY A 95 8.66 13.78 -2.63
C GLY A 95 7.83 12.70 -1.94
N TYR A 96 6.52 12.82 -2.07
CA TYR A 96 5.55 11.95 -1.41
C TYR A 96 5.17 10.73 -2.24
N ASN A 97 5.55 10.71 -3.52
CA ASN A 97 5.12 9.72 -4.50
C ASN A 97 6.32 8.89 -4.97
N GLU A 98 6.30 7.59 -4.67
CA GLU A 98 7.38 6.67 -5.02
C GLU A 98 6.83 5.47 -5.82
N TRP A 99 7.53 5.12 -6.89
CA TRP A 99 7.44 3.80 -7.51
C TRP A 99 8.58 2.91 -7.01
N THR A 100 8.23 1.77 -6.41
CA THR A 100 9.17 0.69 -6.15
C THR A 100 9.14 -0.28 -7.34
N ILE A 101 10.27 -0.44 -8.01
CA ILE A 101 10.45 -1.39 -9.12
C ILE A 101 11.28 -2.56 -8.59
N ASN A 102 10.77 -3.78 -8.74
CA ASN A 102 11.43 -4.98 -8.26
C ASN A 102 11.63 -5.97 -9.42
N ASP A 103 12.87 -6.41 -9.62
CA ASP A 103 13.16 -7.55 -10.49
C ASP A 103 12.86 -8.85 -9.74
N GLN A 104 11.77 -9.52 -10.12
CA GLN A 104 11.36 -10.78 -9.50
C GLN A 104 12.35 -11.93 -9.71
N ALA A 105 13.31 -11.81 -10.64
CA ALA A 105 14.33 -12.84 -10.88
C ALA A 105 15.53 -12.71 -9.94
N SER A 106 16.10 -11.51 -9.83
CA SER A 106 17.30 -11.25 -9.02
C SER A 106 16.99 -10.75 -7.61
N GLY A 107 15.76 -10.27 -7.38
CA GLY A 107 15.37 -9.56 -6.18
C GLY A 107 16.01 -8.18 -6.04
N ALA A 108 16.56 -7.63 -7.12
CA ALA A 108 17.04 -6.25 -7.18
C ALA A 108 15.86 -5.27 -7.18
N MET A 109 16.08 -4.10 -6.60
CA MET A 109 15.05 -3.12 -6.34
C MET A 109 15.57 -1.71 -6.63
N TRP A 110 14.73 -0.94 -7.31
CA TRP A 110 14.93 0.48 -7.55
C TRP A 110 13.74 1.27 -7.03
N ARG A 111 14.02 2.49 -6.59
CA ARG A 111 12.98 3.45 -6.21
C ARG A 111 13.05 4.61 -7.17
N PHE A 112 11.89 5.00 -7.66
CA PHE A 112 11.73 6.15 -8.54
C PHE A 112 10.79 7.14 -7.88
N TYR A 113 11.31 8.34 -7.58
CA TYR A 113 10.58 9.42 -6.96
C TYR A 113 9.92 10.29 -8.03
N GLU A 114 8.59 10.28 -8.13
CA GLU A 114 7.89 11.00 -9.20
C GLU A 114 8.12 12.51 -9.11
N ASP A 115 8.14 13.03 -7.88
CA ASP A 115 8.20 14.47 -7.62
C ASP A 115 9.57 15.07 -7.95
N THR A 116 10.65 14.30 -7.85
CA THR A 116 12.03 14.76 -8.14
C THR A 116 12.61 14.18 -9.41
N GLY A 117 12.01 13.12 -9.94
CA GLY A 117 12.54 12.37 -11.08
C GLY A 117 13.72 11.45 -10.75
N GLU A 118 14.16 11.43 -9.49
CA GLU A 118 15.34 10.68 -9.06
C GLU A 118 15.05 9.18 -9.02
N VAL A 119 16.01 8.39 -9.51
CA VAL A 119 16.01 6.92 -9.43
C VAL A 119 17.19 6.49 -8.59
N ILE A 120 16.94 5.65 -7.59
CA ILE A 120 17.99 5.09 -6.74
C ILE A 120 17.96 3.56 -6.77
N THR A 121 19.13 2.95 -6.65
CA THR A 121 19.27 1.50 -6.46
C THR A 121 19.11 1.19 -4.98
N ALA A 122 17.95 0.65 -4.60
CA ALA A 122 17.67 0.26 -3.21
C ALA A 122 18.27 -1.11 -2.87
N LYS A 123 18.36 -2.01 -3.85
CA LYS A 123 18.99 -3.33 -3.73
C LYS A 123 19.52 -3.79 -5.07
N GLY A 124 20.77 -4.25 -5.11
CA GLY A 124 21.42 -4.70 -6.34
C GLY A 124 22.76 -4.00 -6.56
N ASP A 125 23.53 -4.50 -7.51
CA ASP A 125 24.79 -3.93 -7.95
C ASP A 125 24.58 -2.98 -9.14
N CYS A 126 24.46 -1.70 -8.84
CA CYS A 126 24.59 -0.60 -9.80
C CYS A 126 25.88 0.13 -9.41
#